data_AF-A0A3D5WLK0-F1
#
_entry.id   AF-A0A3D5WLK0-F1
#
_cell.length_a   1.000
_cell.length_b   1.000
_cell.length_c   1.000
_cell.angle_alpha   90.00
_cell.angle_beta   90.00
_cell.angle_gamma   90.00
#
_symmetry.space_group_name_H-M   'P 1'
#
loop_
_entity.id
_entity.type
_entity.pdbx_description
1 polymer ?
#
loop_
_entity_poly.entity_id
_entity_poly.type
_entity_poly.pdbx_seq_one_letter_code
_entity_poly.pdbx_strand_id
1 'polypeptide(L)'
;MLFVIAAVLDPLVNYINYAISLRDMECYGVGMLTASFCVAAYFAQRNTILEDTCLIPLVHTHLARFFALAFSSHFILIILIIYVAIMSVIQKTDILFSISTFAATGFRWSITIFLGESIGYLAGLLCNRFYIYLLAAPCACVFGMPNRYLFSLLFRNSDRLQSILSGILSTQSPFPSGMALDYVGSQPDTFFVAGVLFKYLLSALVLFMICIVAWYPRGKKSVHFLRKWCAGTIGVCICLAASAFLYVEKFPLRYSATEKLYMPIEEKSWGTISTISGEIDLGQICKVTCNVLLDNVTSSVVTVRLDDSFKDLQILHDGEPVRYTRNGDTITIYVENVSQEKQIPLDFVYKGYVYYLSDTNNIDIFTSKMAAALPPGFAFLPQADDGNPICYDLDVSSGNTVISNLNIENVEQSHCYKIHGTSSSICIFSGFLSEQRVGESICYRAKYNVRTDYAALYEKMFTLGAFIDARNGIVEMKNQDMDFRNPQKVFLIFYFYDTGGFPICYDDYVLMNYGYVT
;
A
#
# COMPACT_ATOMS: atom_id res chain seq x y z
N MET A 1 8.61 -28.00 -9.15
CA MET A 1 8.90 -28.28 -10.57
C MET A 1 7.92 -27.57 -11.50
N LEU A 2 6.59 -27.75 -11.39
CA LEU A 2 5.60 -26.98 -12.16
C LEU A 2 5.71 -25.45 -11.96
N PHE A 3 5.96 -24.98 -10.73
CA PHE A 3 6.24 -23.55 -10.49
C PHE A 3 7.54 -23.08 -11.16
N VAL A 4 8.58 -23.92 -11.19
CA VAL A 4 9.85 -23.59 -11.87
C VAL A 4 9.64 -23.59 -13.39
N ILE A 5 8.88 -24.56 -13.91
CA ILE A 5 8.51 -24.61 -15.33
C ILE A 5 7.64 -23.42 -15.70
N ALA A 6 6.66 -23.05 -14.87
CA ALA A 6 5.85 -21.85 -15.04
C ALA A 6 6.73 -20.61 -14.94
N ALA A 7 7.48 -20.38 -13.86
CA ALA A 7 8.35 -19.20 -13.69
C ALA A 7 9.56 -19.13 -14.63
N VAL A 8 9.92 -20.21 -15.33
CA VAL A 8 10.94 -20.25 -16.40
C VAL A 8 10.30 -20.12 -17.79
N LEU A 9 9.02 -20.47 -17.95
CA LEU A 9 8.23 -20.20 -19.18
C LEU A 9 7.55 -18.83 -19.16
N ASP A 10 7.23 -18.28 -17.99
CA ASP A 10 6.62 -16.97 -17.76
C ASP A 10 7.54 -15.76 -18.01
N PRO A 11 8.89 -15.87 -18.10
CA PRO A 11 9.72 -14.84 -18.72
C PRO A 11 9.44 -14.69 -20.23
N LEU A 12 8.66 -15.59 -20.86
CA LEU A 12 8.09 -15.36 -22.21
C LEU A 12 6.81 -14.50 -22.16
N VAL A 13 6.27 -14.21 -20.96
CA VAL A 13 5.25 -13.20 -20.73
C VAL A 13 5.96 -11.93 -20.24
N ASN A 14 6.00 -10.91 -21.10
CA ASN A 14 6.84 -9.71 -20.97
C ASN A 14 6.42 -8.79 -19.79
N TYR A 15 6.59 -9.19 -18.53
CA TYR A 15 6.25 -8.33 -17.40
C TYR A 15 7.17 -7.11 -17.26
N ILE A 16 6.62 -6.01 -16.75
CA ILE A 16 7.33 -4.74 -16.48
C ILE A 16 8.54 -4.93 -15.56
N ASN A 17 8.40 -5.72 -14.49
CA ASN A 17 9.49 -6.18 -13.62
C ASN A 17 9.09 -7.49 -12.90
N TYR A 18 10.06 -8.18 -12.30
CA TYR A 18 9.79 -9.48 -11.64
C TYR A 18 8.91 -9.37 -10.38
N ALA A 19 8.85 -8.21 -9.72
CA ALA A 19 8.03 -8.01 -8.53
C ALA A 19 6.54 -7.99 -8.88
N ILE A 20 6.19 -7.36 -10.02
CA ILE A 20 4.82 -7.38 -10.58
C ILE A 20 4.46 -8.79 -11.04
N SER A 21 5.36 -9.48 -11.75
CA SER A 21 5.13 -10.89 -12.13
C SER A 21 4.83 -11.78 -10.93
N LEU A 22 5.60 -11.67 -9.84
CA LEU A 22 5.35 -12.43 -8.60
C LEU A 22 4.04 -12.07 -7.91
N ARG A 23 3.58 -10.81 -8.02
CA ARG A 23 2.25 -10.38 -7.55
C ARG A 23 1.15 -11.01 -8.38
N ASP A 24 1.28 -11.07 -9.70
CA ASP A 24 0.24 -11.63 -10.57
C ASP A 24 0.16 -13.16 -10.47
N MET A 25 1.27 -13.80 -10.10
CA MET A 25 1.32 -15.22 -9.69
C MET A 25 0.53 -15.52 -8.40
N GLU A 26 -0.09 -14.54 -7.73
CA GLU A 26 -0.95 -14.76 -6.56
C GLU A 26 -2.06 -15.78 -6.82
N CYS A 27 -2.52 -15.97 -8.05
CA CYS A 27 -3.50 -17.01 -8.41
C CYS A 27 -3.02 -18.43 -8.03
N TYR A 28 -1.71 -18.70 -8.07
CA TYR A 28 -1.12 -19.96 -7.62
C TYR A 28 -1.18 -20.14 -6.10
N GLY A 29 -1.43 -19.06 -5.34
CA GLY A 29 -1.63 -19.10 -3.88
C GLY A 29 -2.74 -20.07 -3.47
N VAL A 30 -3.84 -20.13 -4.23
CA VAL A 30 -4.93 -21.08 -3.96
C VAL A 30 -4.47 -22.53 -4.14
N GLY A 31 -3.69 -22.80 -5.19
CA GLY A 31 -3.11 -24.13 -5.42
C GLY A 31 -2.15 -24.55 -4.30
N MET A 32 -1.30 -23.62 -3.83
CA MET A 32 -0.42 -23.85 -2.68
C MET A 32 -1.20 -24.13 -1.41
N LEU A 33 -2.27 -23.37 -1.14
CA LEU A 33 -3.15 -23.59 0.01
C LEU A 33 -3.79 -24.98 -0.03
N THR A 34 -4.37 -25.36 -1.17
CA THR A 34 -5.00 -26.68 -1.38
C THR A 34 -3.99 -27.82 -1.24
N ALA A 35 -2.81 -27.71 -1.85
CA ALA A 35 -1.76 -28.72 -1.74
C ALA A 35 -1.29 -28.89 -0.29
N SER A 36 -1.03 -27.77 0.40
CA SER A 36 -0.62 -27.74 1.80
C SER A 36 -1.67 -28.38 2.72
N PHE A 37 -2.95 -28.07 2.48
CA PHE A 37 -4.07 -28.70 3.18
C PHE A 37 -4.07 -30.22 2.99
N CYS A 38 -3.97 -30.70 1.74
CA CYS A 38 -4.02 -32.13 1.45
C CYS A 38 -2.84 -32.89 2.06
N VAL A 39 -1.63 -32.35 1.95
CA VAL A 39 -0.43 -32.96 2.53
C VAL A 39 -0.56 -33.05 4.05
N ALA A 40 -1.03 -31.99 4.71
CA ALA A 40 -1.23 -31.98 6.16
C ALA A 40 -2.31 -32.96 6.62
N ALA A 41 -3.45 -33.02 5.93
CA ALA A 41 -4.50 -33.99 6.20
C ALA A 41 -3.98 -35.45 6.12
N TYR A 42 -3.16 -35.73 5.11
CA TYR A 42 -2.54 -37.04 4.92
C TYR A 42 -1.62 -37.42 6.09
N PHE A 43 -0.71 -36.53 6.49
CA PHE A 43 0.22 -36.81 7.59
C PHE A 43 -0.47 -36.88 8.97
N ALA A 44 -1.55 -36.14 9.18
CA ALA A 44 -2.36 -36.23 10.39
C ALA A 44 -2.99 -37.61 10.59
N GLN A 45 -3.35 -38.30 9.50
CA GLN A 45 -3.97 -39.63 9.52
C GLN A 45 -2.96 -40.79 9.60
N ARG A 46 -1.66 -40.52 9.48
CA ARG A 46 -0.64 -41.58 9.53
C ARG A 46 -0.48 -42.12 10.95
N ASN A 47 -0.36 -43.44 11.07
CA ASN A 47 -0.16 -44.11 12.36
C ASN A 47 1.13 -43.64 13.07
N THR A 48 1.10 -43.63 14.41
CA THR A 48 2.16 -43.18 15.33
C THR A 48 2.89 -44.33 16.02
N ILE A 49 3.08 -45.45 15.30
CA ILE A 49 3.55 -46.72 15.89
C ILE A 49 4.87 -46.56 16.67
N LEU A 50 5.83 -45.80 16.12
CA LEU A 50 7.13 -45.59 16.76
C LEU A 50 7.02 -44.70 18.00
N GLU A 51 6.27 -43.59 17.88
CA GLU A 51 6.08 -42.64 18.97
C GLU A 51 5.25 -43.23 20.12
N ASP A 52 4.28 -44.08 19.79
CA ASP A 52 3.49 -44.86 20.73
C ASP A 52 4.35 -45.90 21.46
N THR A 53 5.28 -46.55 20.75
CA THR A 53 6.26 -47.47 21.35
C THR A 53 7.21 -46.75 22.30
N CYS A 54 7.61 -45.52 21.97
CA CYS A 54 8.45 -44.66 22.81
C CYS A 54 7.68 -43.90 23.91
N LEU A 55 6.38 -44.17 24.09
CA LEU A 55 5.51 -43.54 25.10
C LEU A 55 5.45 -42.00 25.03
N ILE A 56 5.68 -41.41 23.86
CA ILE A 56 5.60 -39.97 23.66
C ILE A 56 4.13 -39.51 23.80
N PRO A 57 3.83 -38.39 24.49
CA PRO A 57 2.46 -37.94 24.60
C PRO A 57 1.88 -37.55 23.23
N LEU A 58 0.66 -38.00 22.94
CA LEU A 58 0.00 -37.80 21.63
C LEU A 58 -0.01 -36.34 21.15
N VAL A 59 -0.22 -35.38 22.06
CA VAL A 59 -0.15 -33.94 21.75
C VAL A 59 1.24 -33.54 21.25
N HIS A 60 2.31 -34.03 21.88
CA HIS A 60 3.68 -33.74 21.45
C HIS A 60 3.98 -34.42 20.12
N THR A 61 3.50 -35.65 19.91
CA THR A 61 3.62 -36.35 18.62
C THR A 61 2.97 -35.55 17.49
N HIS A 62 1.73 -35.08 17.68
CA HIS A 62 1.05 -34.30 16.67
C HIS A 62 1.68 -32.94 16.41
N LEU A 63 2.15 -32.25 17.45
CA LEU A 63 2.87 -30.98 17.29
C LEU A 63 4.19 -31.18 16.56
N ALA A 64 4.98 -32.19 16.95
CA ALA A 64 6.26 -32.48 16.30
C ALA A 64 6.07 -32.82 14.81
N ARG A 65 5.05 -33.61 14.48
CA ARG A 65 4.70 -33.92 13.09
C ARG A 65 4.25 -32.70 12.31
N PHE A 66 3.39 -31.87 12.91
CA PHE A 66 2.96 -30.62 12.29
C PHE A 66 4.15 -29.70 12.00
N PHE A 67 5.03 -29.45 12.98
CA PHE A 67 6.18 -28.58 12.79
C PHE A 67 7.22 -29.16 11.82
N ALA A 68 7.43 -30.48 11.83
CA ALA A 68 8.30 -31.14 10.85
C ALA A 68 7.74 -30.99 9.42
N LEU A 69 6.43 -31.16 9.25
CA LEU A 69 5.76 -30.94 7.98
C LEU A 69 5.87 -29.47 7.55
N ALA A 70 5.53 -28.53 8.43
CA ALA A 70 5.62 -27.11 8.13
C ALA A 70 7.03 -26.71 7.73
N PHE A 71 8.06 -27.16 8.47
CA PHE A 71 9.45 -26.95 8.10
C PHE A 71 9.76 -27.52 6.71
N SER A 72 9.31 -28.74 6.41
CA SER A 72 9.48 -29.37 5.10
C SER A 72 8.81 -28.61 3.97
N SER A 73 7.59 -28.10 4.16
CA SER A 73 6.85 -27.36 3.13
C SER A 73 7.45 -25.98 2.87
N HIS A 74 8.02 -25.34 3.90
CA HIS A 74 8.69 -24.04 3.77
C HIS A 74 9.97 -24.09 2.93
N PHE A 75 10.53 -25.28 2.64
CA PHE A 75 11.60 -25.41 1.64
C PHE A 75 11.19 -24.88 0.26
N ILE A 76 9.89 -24.78 -0.05
CA ILE A 76 9.42 -24.16 -1.30
C ILE A 76 9.85 -22.70 -1.43
N LEU A 77 10.09 -21.99 -0.32
CA LEU A 77 10.59 -20.61 -0.31
C LEU A 77 12.00 -20.49 -0.91
N ILE A 78 12.79 -21.57 -0.94
CA ILE A 78 14.08 -21.59 -1.63
C ILE A 78 13.90 -21.30 -3.13
N ILE A 79 12.81 -21.78 -3.73
CA ILE A 79 12.52 -21.50 -5.14
C ILE A 79 12.31 -20.00 -5.36
N LEU A 80 11.63 -19.32 -4.43
CA LEU A 80 11.45 -17.87 -4.47
C LEU A 80 12.79 -17.13 -4.32
N ILE A 81 13.66 -17.58 -3.39
CA ILE A 81 15.00 -17.00 -3.21
C ILE A 81 15.81 -17.10 -4.51
N ILE A 82 15.85 -18.29 -5.12
CA ILE A 82 16.59 -18.52 -6.37
C ILE A 82 16.03 -17.65 -7.49
N TYR A 83 14.70 -17.57 -7.61
CA TYR A 83 14.04 -16.75 -8.64
C TYR A 83 14.37 -15.27 -8.48
N VAL A 84 14.22 -14.70 -7.27
CA VAL A 84 14.54 -13.29 -7.01
C VAL A 84 16.02 -13.02 -7.24
N ALA A 85 16.92 -13.93 -6.82
CA ALA A 85 18.34 -13.79 -7.07
C ALA A 85 18.68 -13.74 -8.57
N ILE A 86 18.16 -14.68 -9.37
CA ILE A 86 18.39 -14.71 -10.83
C ILE A 86 17.80 -13.45 -11.50
N MET A 87 16.55 -13.12 -11.20
CA MET A 87 15.87 -11.98 -11.84
C MET A 87 16.45 -10.64 -11.42
N SER A 88 16.93 -10.51 -10.18
CA SER A 88 17.63 -9.29 -9.74
C SER A 88 18.90 -9.03 -10.54
N VAL A 89 19.65 -10.08 -10.91
CA VAL A 89 20.85 -9.96 -11.75
C VAL A 89 20.46 -9.63 -13.19
N ILE A 90 19.45 -10.30 -13.75
CA ILE A 90 18.98 -10.06 -15.14
C ILE A 90 18.46 -8.63 -15.30
N GLN A 91 17.59 -8.17 -14.38
CA GLN A 91 16.97 -6.85 -14.42
C GLN A 91 17.83 -5.75 -13.77
N LYS A 92 19.01 -6.11 -13.23
CA LYS A 92 19.95 -5.20 -12.55
C LYS A 92 19.29 -4.35 -11.47
N THR A 93 18.49 -5.00 -10.62
CA THR A 93 17.79 -4.32 -9.54
C THR A 93 18.68 -4.11 -8.31
N ASP A 94 18.43 -3.03 -7.57
CA ASP A 94 19.12 -2.78 -6.30
C ASP A 94 18.73 -3.84 -5.25
N ILE A 95 19.63 -4.03 -4.27
CA ILE A 95 19.43 -4.97 -3.15
C ILE A 95 18.14 -4.66 -2.39
N LEU A 96 17.82 -3.38 -2.18
CA LEU A 96 16.63 -2.97 -1.45
C LEU A 96 15.34 -3.44 -2.14
N PHE A 97 15.25 -3.30 -3.47
CA PHE A 97 14.12 -3.78 -4.27
C PHE A 97 14.00 -5.31 -4.17
N SER A 98 15.12 -6.02 -4.25
CA SER A 98 15.18 -7.48 -4.15
C SER A 98 14.73 -8.02 -2.79
N ILE A 99 15.24 -7.42 -1.70
CA ILE A 99 14.87 -7.81 -0.33
C ILE A 99 13.38 -7.53 -0.09
N SER A 100 12.86 -6.38 -0.52
CA SER A 100 11.47 -6.02 -0.26
C SER A 100 10.49 -6.93 -1.03
N THR A 101 10.81 -7.30 -2.27
CA THR A 101 10.05 -8.30 -3.03
C THR A 101 10.11 -9.69 -2.39
N PHE A 102 11.29 -10.15 -1.96
CA PHE A 102 11.42 -11.43 -1.26
C PHE A 102 10.62 -11.43 0.05
N ALA A 103 10.72 -10.38 0.85
CA ALA A 103 10.01 -10.27 2.13
C ALA A 103 8.49 -10.33 1.91
N ALA A 104 7.93 -9.48 1.04
CA ALA A 104 6.49 -9.42 0.80
C ALA A 104 5.94 -10.76 0.25
N THR A 105 6.56 -11.31 -0.80
CA THR A 105 6.11 -12.56 -1.42
C THR A 105 6.38 -13.76 -0.52
N GLY A 106 7.52 -13.78 0.16
CA GLY A 106 7.91 -14.84 1.09
C GLY A 106 6.97 -14.94 2.29
N PHE A 107 6.61 -13.80 2.90
CA PHE A 107 5.62 -13.78 3.99
C PHE A 107 4.25 -14.27 3.51
N ARG A 108 3.80 -13.87 2.30
CA ARG A 108 2.53 -14.34 1.71
C ARG A 108 2.52 -15.85 1.46
N TRP A 109 3.58 -16.40 0.88
CA TRP A 109 3.68 -17.84 0.64
C TRP A 109 3.76 -18.62 1.93
N SER A 110 4.60 -18.17 2.86
CA SER A 110 4.75 -18.79 4.18
C SER A 110 3.41 -18.86 4.93
N ILE A 111 2.64 -17.76 4.94
CA ILE A 111 1.34 -17.78 5.61
C ILE A 111 0.32 -18.66 4.89
N THR A 112 0.34 -18.69 3.55
CA THR A 112 -0.55 -19.56 2.75
C THR A 112 -0.31 -21.02 3.08
N ILE A 113 0.96 -21.43 3.17
CA ILE A 113 1.37 -22.79 3.54
C ILE A 113 0.91 -23.08 4.97
N PHE A 114 1.31 -22.24 5.92
CA PHE A 114 1.06 -22.48 7.34
C PHE A 114 -0.44 -22.54 7.69
N LEU A 115 -1.26 -21.67 7.07
CA LEU A 115 -2.71 -21.68 7.24
C LEU A 115 -3.34 -22.93 6.62
N GLY A 116 -2.95 -23.29 5.40
CA GLY A 116 -3.42 -24.50 4.72
C GLY A 116 -3.10 -25.76 5.51
N GLU A 117 -1.85 -25.89 5.98
CA GLU A 117 -1.43 -27.02 6.81
C GLU A 117 -2.16 -27.08 8.14
N SER A 118 -2.32 -25.95 8.83
CA SER A 118 -2.98 -25.93 10.15
C SER A 118 -4.42 -26.45 10.04
N ILE A 119 -5.17 -25.95 9.05
CA ILE A 119 -6.57 -26.35 8.83
C ILE A 119 -6.65 -27.80 8.32
N GLY A 120 -5.79 -28.17 7.37
CA GLY A 120 -5.73 -29.54 6.83
C GLY A 120 -5.39 -30.57 7.88
N TYR A 121 -4.43 -30.27 8.75
CA TYR A 121 -4.04 -31.14 9.84
C TYR A 121 -5.17 -31.33 10.86
N LEU A 122 -5.84 -30.24 11.27
CA LEU A 122 -7.00 -30.33 12.16
C LEU A 122 -8.13 -31.16 11.56
N ALA A 123 -8.47 -30.92 10.29
CA ALA A 123 -9.45 -31.72 9.58
C ALA A 123 -9.05 -33.21 9.59
N GLY A 124 -7.76 -33.50 9.40
CA GLY A 124 -7.18 -34.85 9.37
C GLY A 124 -7.43 -35.63 10.65
N LEU A 125 -7.31 -34.94 11.79
CA LEU A 125 -7.58 -35.52 13.10
C LEU A 125 -9.07 -35.74 13.37
N LEU A 126 -9.93 -34.86 12.85
CA LEU A 126 -11.38 -34.94 13.08
C LEU A 126 -12.06 -35.95 12.15
N CYS A 127 -11.52 -36.20 10.96
CA CYS A 127 -12.14 -37.03 9.93
C CYS A 127 -11.18 -38.12 9.43
N ASN A 128 -11.50 -39.39 9.67
CA ASN A 128 -10.70 -40.56 9.25
C ASN A 128 -10.99 -41.06 7.81
N ARG A 129 -11.71 -40.29 6.97
CA ARG A 129 -12.16 -40.75 5.64
C ARG A 129 -11.48 -39.98 4.52
N PHE A 130 -11.33 -40.63 3.36
CA PHE A 130 -10.81 -40.02 2.13
C PHE A 130 -11.59 -38.77 1.68
N TYR A 131 -12.87 -38.64 2.04
CA TYR A 131 -13.68 -37.45 1.76
C TYR A 131 -13.14 -36.15 2.39
N ILE A 132 -12.19 -36.23 3.32
CA ILE A 132 -11.54 -35.06 3.90
C ILE A 132 -10.91 -34.13 2.85
N TYR A 133 -10.37 -34.68 1.76
CA TYR A 133 -9.74 -33.87 0.72
C TYR A 133 -10.75 -32.96 0.00
N LEU A 134 -12.06 -33.28 0.05
CA LEU A 134 -13.11 -32.40 -0.45
C LEU A 134 -13.24 -31.11 0.37
N LEU A 135 -12.81 -31.09 1.64
CA LEU A 135 -12.80 -29.88 2.47
C LEU A 135 -11.73 -28.86 2.05
N ALA A 136 -10.79 -29.24 1.17
CA ALA A 136 -9.83 -28.31 0.62
C ALA A 136 -10.50 -27.24 -0.28
N ALA A 137 -11.59 -27.59 -0.97
CA ALA A 137 -12.34 -26.67 -1.80
C ALA A 137 -13.05 -25.54 -1.01
N PRO A 138 -13.87 -25.82 0.03
CA PRO A 138 -14.44 -24.76 0.86
C PRO A 138 -13.35 -23.96 1.61
N CYS A 139 -12.23 -24.59 2.00
CA CYS A 139 -11.09 -23.87 2.56
C CYS A 139 -10.52 -22.85 1.56
N ALA A 140 -10.28 -23.27 0.32
CA ALA A 140 -9.85 -22.39 -0.77
C ALA A 140 -10.87 -21.27 -1.06
N CYS A 141 -12.17 -21.54 -0.98
CA CYS A 141 -13.20 -20.53 -1.16
C CYS A 141 -13.22 -19.48 -0.04
N VAL A 142 -12.89 -19.84 1.21
CA VAL A 142 -12.89 -18.92 2.37
C VAL A 142 -11.60 -18.09 2.43
N PHE A 143 -10.46 -18.70 2.11
CA PHE A 143 -9.13 -18.10 2.26
C PHE A 143 -8.50 -17.67 0.92
N GLY A 144 -9.24 -17.73 -0.18
CA GLY A 144 -8.84 -17.22 -1.49
C GLY A 144 -9.79 -16.14 -2.01
N MET A 145 -9.52 -15.63 -3.22
CA MET A 145 -10.32 -14.62 -3.93
C MET A 145 -11.83 -14.88 -3.96
N PRO A 146 -12.34 -16.13 -4.08
CA PRO A 146 -13.79 -16.37 -4.11
C PRO A 146 -14.53 -15.93 -2.84
N ASN A 147 -13.82 -15.69 -1.73
CA ASN A 147 -14.42 -15.28 -0.46
C ASN A 147 -15.18 -13.95 -0.57
N ARG A 148 -14.83 -13.10 -1.54
CA ARG A 148 -15.54 -11.84 -1.79
C ARG A 148 -16.99 -12.09 -2.18
N TYR A 149 -17.26 -13.10 -2.99
CA TYR A 149 -18.63 -13.49 -3.35
C TYR A 149 -19.38 -14.01 -2.12
N LEU A 150 -18.73 -14.82 -1.27
CA LEU A 150 -19.32 -15.28 -0.01
C LEU A 150 -19.72 -14.10 0.89
N PHE A 151 -18.82 -13.14 1.08
CA PHE A 151 -19.09 -11.96 1.92
C PHE A 151 -20.09 -10.99 1.31
N SER A 152 -20.14 -10.88 -0.03
CA SER A 152 -21.18 -10.09 -0.69
C SER A 152 -22.58 -10.64 -0.44
N LEU A 153 -22.73 -11.97 -0.28
CA LEU A 153 -24.01 -12.59 0.06
C LEU A 153 -24.40 -12.31 1.52
N LEU A 154 -23.43 -12.32 2.43
CA LEU A 154 -23.64 -12.13 3.87
C LEU A 154 -23.81 -10.66 4.27
N PHE A 155 -23.12 -9.73 3.59
CA PHE A 155 -23.02 -8.32 3.98
C PHE A 155 -23.40 -7.36 2.86
N ARG A 156 -24.52 -7.60 2.19
CA ARG A 156 -25.00 -6.85 1.01
C ARG A 156 -25.01 -5.33 1.15
N ASN A 157 -25.18 -4.82 2.37
CA ASN A 157 -25.38 -3.39 2.63
C ASN A 157 -24.09 -2.60 2.94
N SER A 158 -22.91 -3.25 2.96
CA SER A 158 -21.66 -2.55 3.29
C SER A 158 -20.47 -3.05 2.47
N ASP A 159 -20.16 -2.35 1.39
CA ASP A 159 -18.99 -2.64 0.53
C ASP A 159 -17.68 -2.57 1.30
N ARG A 160 -17.57 -1.62 2.24
CA ARG A 160 -16.38 -1.47 3.10
C ARG A 160 -16.18 -2.72 3.96
N LEU A 161 -17.24 -3.20 4.62
CA LEU A 161 -17.15 -4.38 5.49
C LEU A 161 -16.88 -5.65 4.68
N GLN A 162 -17.50 -5.79 3.49
CA GLN A 162 -17.19 -6.88 2.56
C GLN A 162 -15.71 -6.89 2.19
N SER A 163 -15.15 -5.73 1.83
CA SER A 163 -13.75 -5.60 1.40
C SER A 163 -12.77 -5.89 2.54
N ILE A 164 -13.05 -5.38 3.75
CA ILE A 164 -12.26 -5.67 4.96
C ILE A 164 -12.22 -7.17 5.25
N LEU A 165 -13.38 -7.83 5.30
CA LEU A 165 -13.47 -9.26 5.66
C LEU A 165 -12.89 -10.16 4.57
N SER A 166 -13.15 -9.85 3.31
CA SER A 166 -12.55 -10.56 2.17
C SER A 166 -11.02 -10.44 2.19
N GLY A 167 -10.50 -9.23 2.39
CA GLY A 167 -9.06 -8.98 2.38
C GLY A 167 -8.31 -9.58 3.58
N ILE A 168 -8.86 -9.47 4.80
CA ILE A 168 -8.17 -9.99 5.99
C ILE A 168 -8.09 -11.52 6.00
N LEU A 169 -9.07 -12.22 5.41
CA LEU A 169 -9.10 -13.67 5.31
C LEU A 169 -8.39 -14.21 4.07
N SER A 170 -8.37 -13.46 2.97
CA SER A 170 -7.72 -13.91 1.74
C SER A 170 -6.20 -14.04 1.93
N THR A 171 -5.63 -15.15 1.48
CA THR A 171 -4.17 -15.37 1.41
C THR A 171 -3.53 -14.65 0.22
N GLN A 172 -4.35 -14.12 -0.69
CA GLN A 172 -3.95 -13.33 -1.86
C GLN A 172 -4.07 -11.82 -1.55
N SER A 173 -3.77 -10.95 -2.53
CA SER A 173 -3.93 -9.49 -2.37
C SER A 173 -5.34 -9.14 -1.88
N PRO A 174 -5.47 -8.20 -0.91
CA PRO A 174 -6.78 -7.72 -0.46
C PRO A 174 -7.56 -7.01 -1.57
N PHE A 175 -6.86 -6.52 -2.60
CA PHE A 175 -7.46 -5.86 -3.77
C PHE A 175 -7.03 -6.60 -5.05
N PRO A 176 -7.67 -7.73 -5.38
CA PRO A 176 -7.27 -8.58 -6.51
C PRO A 176 -7.56 -7.94 -7.86
N SER A 177 -8.52 -7.02 -7.93
CA SER A 177 -8.81 -6.22 -9.13
C SER A 177 -7.91 -4.98 -9.25
N GLY A 178 -7.20 -4.63 -8.18
CA GLY A 178 -6.25 -3.52 -8.17
C GLY A 178 -4.95 -3.93 -8.85
N MET A 179 -4.37 -3.01 -9.60
CA MET A 179 -3.04 -3.05 -10.19
C MET A 179 -1.96 -2.52 -9.22
N ALA A 180 -0.70 -2.77 -9.57
CA ALA A 180 0.45 -2.28 -8.81
C ALA A 180 0.99 -1.00 -9.43
N LEU A 181 1.35 -0.03 -8.61
CA LEU A 181 2.27 1.02 -9.04
C LEU A 181 3.67 0.41 -9.20
N ASP A 182 4.28 0.60 -10.37
CA ASP A 182 5.51 -0.08 -10.75
C ASP A 182 6.78 0.53 -10.13
N TYR A 183 6.74 1.83 -9.82
CA TYR A 183 7.83 2.54 -9.14
C TYR A 183 7.88 2.30 -7.62
N VAL A 184 6.83 1.73 -7.01
CA VAL A 184 6.73 1.58 -5.55
C VAL A 184 7.50 0.35 -5.04
N GLY A 185 7.62 -0.66 -5.89
CA GLY A 185 8.10 -1.99 -5.49
C GLY A 185 7.16 -2.69 -4.51
N SER A 186 7.57 -3.85 -3.99
CA SER A 186 6.81 -4.55 -2.95
C SER A 186 7.09 -3.93 -1.58
N GLN A 187 6.04 -3.52 -0.85
CA GLN A 187 6.19 -2.87 0.45
C GLN A 187 5.43 -3.64 1.55
N PRO A 188 6.14 -4.20 2.55
CA PRO A 188 5.51 -4.78 3.73
C PRO A 188 5.14 -3.67 4.71
N ASP A 189 4.14 -2.86 4.36
CA ASP A 189 3.62 -1.80 5.23
C ASP A 189 2.83 -2.35 6.44
N THR A 190 2.42 -1.48 7.36
CA THR A 190 1.70 -1.89 8.57
C THR A 190 0.36 -2.54 8.25
N PHE A 191 -0.32 -2.11 7.18
CA PHE A 191 -1.55 -2.75 6.71
C PHE A 191 -1.30 -4.20 6.29
N PHE A 192 -0.27 -4.44 5.49
CA PHE A 192 0.17 -5.76 5.10
C PHE A 192 0.58 -6.62 6.30
N VAL A 193 1.41 -6.08 7.20
CA VAL A 193 1.90 -6.79 8.40
C VAL A 193 0.75 -7.17 9.32
N ALA A 194 -0.22 -6.29 9.55
CA ALA A 194 -1.41 -6.58 10.37
C ALA A 194 -2.23 -7.73 9.77
N GLY A 195 -2.39 -7.77 8.43
CA GLY A 195 -3.10 -8.85 7.75
C GLY A 195 -2.35 -10.19 7.80
N VAL A 196 -1.02 -10.18 7.66
CA VAL A 196 -0.17 -11.37 7.80
C VAL A 196 -0.18 -11.91 9.23
N LEU A 197 -0.03 -11.03 10.22
CA LEU A 197 -0.07 -11.37 11.63
C LEU A 197 -1.40 -12.00 12.02
N PHE A 198 -2.52 -11.42 11.57
CA PHE A 198 -3.86 -11.97 11.81
C PHE A 198 -3.96 -13.43 11.36
N LYS A 199 -3.46 -13.75 10.17
CA LYS A 199 -3.50 -15.11 9.61
C LYS A 199 -2.57 -16.08 10.37
N TYR A 200 -1.40 -15.62 10.82
CA TYR A 200 -0.53 -16.43 11.69
C TYR A 200 -1.21 -16.75 13.02
N LEU A 201 -1.86 -15.76 13.63
CA LEU A 201 -2.63 -15.93 14.86
C LEU A 201 -3.84 -16.86 14.64
N LEU A 202 -4.50 -16.77 13.49
CA LEU A 202 -5.56 -17.70 13.12
C LEU A 202 -5.03 -19.15 13.00
N SER A 203 -3.86 -19.32 12.39
CA SER A 203 -3.20 -20.63 12.30
C SER A 203 -2.79 -21.15 13.68
N ALA A 204 -2.26 -20.27 14.54
CA ALA A 204 -1.96 -20.61 15.93
C ALA A 204 -3.22 -21.04 16.70
N LEU A 205 -4.35 -20.35 16.52
CA LEU A 205 -5.64 -20.73 17.12
C LEU A 205 -6.03 -22.15 16.70
N VAL A 206 -5.86 -22.50 15.41
CA VAL A 206 -6.10 -23.84 14.90
C VAL A 206 -5.15 -24.88 15.53
N LEU A 207 -3.88 -24.53 15.77
CA LEU A 207 -2.94 -25.39 16.50
C LEU A 207 -3.35 -25.64 17.96
N PHE A 208 -3.88 -24.62 18.65
CA PHE A 208 -4.47 -24.81 19.98
C PHE A 208 -5.65 -25.78 19.94
N MET A 209 -6.50 -25.70 18.91
CA MET A 209 -7.60 -26.65 18.70
C MET A 209 -7.09 -28.08 18.45
N ILE A 210 -6.03 -28.25 17.66
CA ILE A 210 -5.36 -29.55 17.45
C ILE A 210 -4.91 -30.14 18.80
N CYS A 211 -4.31 -29.34 19.67
CA CYS A 211 -3.85 -29.80 20.98
C CYS A 211 -5.01 -30.25 21.88
N ILE A 212 -6.14 -29.54 21.85
CA ILE A 212 -7.35 -29.89 22.62
C ILE A 212 -7.95 -31.19 22.09
N VAL A 213 -8.10 -31.33 20.76
CA VAL A 213 -8.64 -32.54 20.12
C VAL A 213 -7.74 -33.75 20.38
N ALA A 214 -6.43 -33.61 20.29
CA ALA A 214 -5.48 -34.68 20.58
C ALA A 214 -5.43 -35.06 22.07
N TRP A 215 -5.82 -34.17 22.97
CA TRP A 215 -5.88 -34.46 24.41
C TRP A 215 -7.15 -35.21 24.83
N TYR A 216 -8.29 -34.88 24.22
CA TYR A 216 -9.63 -35.40 24.58
C TYR A 216 -9.73 -36.94 24.73
N PRO A 217 -9.08 -37.79 23.88
CA PRO A 217 -9.19 -39.24 23.97
C PRO A 217 -8.51 -39.85 25.22
N ARG A 218 -7.54 -39.16 25.82
CA ARG A 218 -6.90 -39.61 27.06
C ARG A 218 -7.71 -39.11 28.24
N GLY A 219 -8.72 -39.87 28.67
CA GLY A 219 -9.59 -39.63 29.83
C GLY A 219 -8.90 -39.40 31.21
N LYS A 220 -7.61 -39.08 31.27
CA LYS A 220 -6.95 -38.50 32.44
C LYS A 220 -7.27 -37.01 32.53
N LYS A 221 -8.21 -36.69 33.44
CA LYS A 221 -8.66 -35.34 33.84
C LYS A 221 -7.53 -34.47 34.44
N SER A 222 -6.45 -34.22 33.70
CA SER A 222 -5.46 -33.22 34.10
C SER A 222 -6.03 -31.82 33.85
N VAL A 223 -6.76 -31.31 34.84
CA VAL A 223 -7.37 -29.96 34.81
C VAL A 223 -6.30 -28.90 34.57
N HIS A 224 -5.08 -29.08 35.07
CA HIS A 224 -3.96 -28.19 34.82
C HIS A 224 -3.52 -28.16 33.34
N PHE A 225 -3.57 -29.30 32.64
CA PHE A 225 -3.24 -29.35 31.22
C PHE A 225 -4.29 -28.62 30.40
N LEU A 226 -5.58 -28.89 30.64
CA LEU A 226 -6.68 -28.19 29.96
C LEU A 226 -6.65 -26.68 30.23
N ARG A 227 -6.43 -26.26 31.48
CA ARG A 227 -6.35 -24.83 31.86
C ARG A 227 -5.23 -24.10 31.12
N LYS A 228 -4.08 -24.73 30.92
CA LYS A 228 -2.95 -24.12 30.18
C LYS A 228 -3.31 -23.87 28.71
N TRP A 229 -3.88 -24.86 28.02
CA TRP A 229 -4.25 -24.70 26.61
C TRP A 229 -5.43 -23.75 26.42
N CYS A 230 -6.45 -23.80 27.29
CA CYS A 230 -7.56 -22.84 27.25
C CYS A 230 -7.08 -21.40 27.51
N ALA A 231 -6.16 -21.19 28.46
CA ALA A 231 -5.57 -19.87 28.68
C ALA A 231 -4.78 -19.39 27.45
N GLY A 232 -4.04 -20.29 26.79
CA GLY A 232 -3.37 -20.01 25.52
C GLY A 232 -4.33 -19.62 24.41
N THR A 233 -5.44 -20.36 24.24
CA THR A 233 -6.52 -20.03 23.28
C THR A 233 -7.08 -18.63 23.52
N ILE A 234 -7.38 -18.28 24.78
CA ILE A 234 -7.88 -16.93 25.14
C ILE A 234 -6.84 -15.87 24.77
N GLY A 235 -5.56 -16.09 25.09
CA GLY A 235 -4.49 -15.17 24.74
C GLY A 235 -4.36 -14.95 23.23
N VAL A 236 -4.44 -16.03 22.43
CA VAL A 236 -4.44 -15.93 20.96
C VAL A 236 -5.67 -15.19 20.44
N CYS A 237 -6.87 -15.44 20.98
CA CYS A 237 -8.08 -14.72 20.59
C CYS A 237 -7.97 -13.21 20.84
N ILE A 238 -7.37 -12.79 21.97
CA ILE A 238 -7.12 -11.37 22.27
C ILE A 238 -6.15 -10.78 21.24
N CYS A 239 -5.05 -11.48 20.95
CA CYS A 239 -4.08 -11.02 19.95
C CYS A 239 -4.70 -10.94 18.54
N LEU A 240 -5.56 -11.89 18.19
CA LEU A 240 -6.26 -11.95 16.92
C LEU A 240 -7.24 -10.77 16.78
N ALA A 241 -7.98 -10.44 17.85
CA ALA A 241 -8.83 -9.25 17.89
C ALA A 241 -8.02 -7.95 17.77
N ALA A 242 -6.88 -7.85 18.43
CA ALA A 242 -5.99 -6.68 18.31
C ALA A 242 -5.43 -6.53 16.89
N SER A 243 -4.99 -7.63 16.26
CA SER A 243 -4.51 -7.62 14.88
C SER A 243 -5.61 -7.26 13.88
N ALA A 244 -6.83 -7.74 14.10
CA ALA A 244 -7.99 -7.39 13.29
C ALA A 244 -8.35 -5.90 13.44
N PHE A 245 -8.34 -5.38 14.67
CA PHE A 245 -8.56 -3.96 14.93
C PHE A 245 -7.52 -3.10 14.20
N LEU A 246 -6.24 -3.45 14.31
CA LEU A 246 -5.17 -2.74 13.61
C LEU A 246 -5.35 -2.79 12.08
N TYR A 247 -5.72 -3.95 11.53
CA TYR A 247 -6.00 -4.10 10.10
C TYR A 247 -7.17 -3.20 9.65
N VAL A 248 -8.24 -3.13 10.44
CA VAL A 248 -9.40 -2.27 10.16
C VAL A 248 -9.03 -0.79 10.25
N GLU A 249 -8.26 -0.41 11.26
CA GLU A 249 -7.81 0.97 11.46
C GLU A 249 -6.90 1.45 10.32
N LYS A 250 -6.05 0.56 9.80
CA LYS A 250 -5.11 0.85 8.70
C LYS A 250 -5.66 0.52 7.31
N PHE A 251 -6.89 0.05 7.23
CA PHE A 251 -7.53 -0.26 5.95
C PHE A 251 -7.68 1.02 5.11
N PRO A 252 -7.30 1.01 3.82
CA PRO A 252 -7.30 2.22 3.01
C PRO A 252 -8.70 2.83 2.87
N LEU A 253 -8.75 4.15 2.83
CA LEU A 253 -9.97 4.91 2.59
C LEU A 253 -10.18 5.07 1.09
N ARG A 254 -11.43 4.90 0.62
CA ARG A 254 -11.74 5.24 -0.76
C ARG A 254 -11.77 6.75 -0.92
N TYR A 255 -11.29 7.26 -2.05
CA TYR A 255 -11.40 8.66 -2.40
C TYR A 255 -12.04 8.84 -3.77
N SER A 256 -12.73 9.96 -3.95
CA SER A 256 -13.14 10.47 -5.25
C SER A 256 -12.08 11.44 -5.77
N ALA A 257 -11.64 11.28 -7.02
CA ALA A 257 -10.70 12.19 -7.65
C ALA A 257 -11.24 13.63 -7.72
N THR A 258 -12.55 13.80 -7.94
CA THR A 258 -13.18 15.14 -7.98
C THR A 258 -13.23 15.84 -6.63
N GLU A 259 -13.22 15.09 -5.52
CA GLU A 259 -13.26 15.66 -4.17
C GLU A 259 -11.87 15.89 -3.59
N LYS A 260 -10.87 15.10 -4.01
CA LYS A 260 -9.51 15.15 -3.43
C LYS A 260 -8.45 15.76 -4.34
N LEU A 261 -8.59 15.64 -5.67
CA LEU A 261 -7.57 16.05 -6.64
C LEU A 261 -8.01 17.22 -7.51
N TYR A 262 -9.25 17.20 -8.02
CA TYR A 262 -9.77 18.19 -8.97
C TYR A 262 -10.78 19.14 -8.31
N MET A 263 -10.36 19.78 -7.21
CA MET A 263 -11.20 20.75 -6.52
C MET A 263 -11.28 22.05 -7.36
N PRO A 264 -12.48 22.59 -7.61
CA PRO A 264 -12.63 23.84 -8.35
C PRO A 264 -11.92 24.99 -7.65
N ILE A 265 -11.30 25.88 -8.43
CA ILE A 265 -10.76 27.13 -7.91
C ILE A 265 -11.90 27.98 -7.36
N GLU A 266 -11.77 28.39 -6.10
CA GLU A 266 -12.72 29.28 -5.43
C GLU A 266 -12.04 30.61 -5.12
N GLU A 267 -12.65 31.73 -5.52
CA GLU A 267 -12.20 33.04 -5.08
C GLU A 267 -12.33 33.15 -3.55
N LYS A 268 -11.19 33.37 -2.88
CA LYS A 268 -11.13 33.53 -1.42
C LYS A 268 -11.18 35.01 -1.05
N SER A 269 -11.83 35.29 0.08
CA SER A 269 -12.02 36.65 0.61
C SER A 269 -10.89 37.14 1.53
N TRP A 270 -9.84 36.33 1.73
CA TRP A 270 -8.90 36.49 2.83
C TRP A 270 -7.43 36.65 2.44
N GLY A 271 -7.06 36.65 1.16
CA GLY A 271 -5.68 36.86 0.69
C GLY A 271 -5.13 35.67 -0.11
N THR A 272 -3.81 35.52 -0.15
CA THR A 272 -3.09 34.45 -0.89
C THR A 272 -1.99 33.83 -0.04
N ILE A 273 -1.63 32.57 -0.30
CA ILE A 273 -0.42 31.96 0.26
C ILE A 273 0.76 32.29 -0.65
N SER A 274 1.82 32.90 -0.13
CA SER A 274 2.98 33.30 -0.93
C SER A 274 4.15 32.33 -0.81
N THR A 275 4.37 31.78 0.39
CA THR A 275 5.51 30.91 0.69
C THR A 275 5.11 29.76 1.59
N ILE A 276 5.66 28.57 1.31
CA ILE A 276 5.60 27.40 2.19
C ILE A 276 7.03 26.87 2.36
N SER A 277 7.50 26.79 3.60
CA SER A 277 8.82 26.24 3.91
C SER A 277 8.78 25.29 5.10
N GLY A 278 9.71 24.35 5.20
CA GLY A 278 9.82 23.45 6.35
C GLY A 278 10.17 22.01 6.01
N GLU A 279 9.74 21.07 6.84
CA GLU A 279 10.18 19.67 6.81
C GLU A 279 9.02 18.69 6.61
N ILE A 280 9.25 17.66 5.79
CA ILE A 280 8.33 16.55 5.54
C ILE A 280 9.07 15.23 5.79
N ASP A 281 8.65 14.46 6.79
CA ASP A 281 9.11 13.08 7.02
C ASP A 281 8.14 12.09 6.36
N LEU A 282 8.54 11.56 5.21
CA LEU A 282 7.78 10.52 4.50
C LEU A 282 7.92 9.19 5.25
N GLY A 283 7.05 9.00 6.24
CA GLY A 283 6.85 7.74 6.95
C GLY A 283 5.48 7.13 6.65
N GLN A 284 5.19 5.97 7.25
CA GLN A 284 3.80 5.47 7.28
C GLN A 284 2.87 6.43 8.04
N ILE A 285 3.41 7.08 9.08
CA ILE A 285 2.82 8.28 9.64
C ILE A 285 3.66 9.42 9.06
N CYS A 286 3.13 10.07 8.04
CA CYS A 286 3.74 11.26 7.45
C CYS A 286 3.68 12.38 8.49
N LYS A 287 4.81 13.05 8.75
CA LYS A 287 4.86 14.20 9.65
C LYS A 287 5.28 15.42 8.85
N VAL A 288 4.62 16.53 9.10
CA VAL A 288 4.91 17.78 8.42
C VAL A 288 5.02 18.89 9.47
N THR A 289 6.07 19.69 9.34
CA THR A 289 6.26 20.94 10.06
C THR A 289 6.58 22.00 9.03
N CYS A 290 5.64 22.90 8.77
CA CYS A 290 5.83 23.92 7.74
C CYS A 290 5.38 25.31 8.19
N ASN A 291 6.17 26.32 7.86
CA ASN A 291 5.80 27.73 7.94
C ASN A 291 5.09 28.14 6.64
N VAL A 292 3.90 28.71 6.78
CA VAL A 292 3.06 29.20 5.69
C VAL A 292 2.94 30.71 5.83
N LEU A 293 3.39 31.44 4.81
CA LEU A 293 3.33 32.90 4.78
C LEU A 293 2.08 33.34 4.00
N LEU A 294 1.21 34.06 4.69
CA LEU A 294 0.01 34.66 4.09
C LEU A 294 0.28 36.09 3.68
N ASP A 295 -0.04 36.46 2.44
CA ASP A 295 0.12 37.80 1.90
C ASP A 295 -1.22 38.48 1.65
N ASN A 296 -1.26 39.80 1.83
CA ASN A 296 -2.42 40.66 1.56
C ASN A 296 -3.70 40.18 2.27
N VAL A 297 -3.57 39.82 3.54
CA VAL A 297 -4.69 39.28 4.33
C VAL A 297 -5.74 40.38 4.56
N THR A 298 -6.94 40.20 4.00
CA THR A 298 -8.03 41.18 4.05
C THR A 298 -9.11 40.83 5.07
N SER A 299 -9.07 39.62 5.64
CA SER A 299 -10.10 39.06 6.51
C SER A 299 -9.47 38.42 7.74
N SER A 300 -10.11 38.57 8.91
CA SER A 300 -9.76 37.86 10.16
C SER A 300 -10.07 36.37 10.12
N VAL A 301 -10.73 35.91 9.07
CA VAL A 301 -11.06 34.51 8.85
C VAL A 301 -10.33 34.04 7.60
N VAL A 302 -9.42 33.09 7.79
CA VAL A 302 -8.60 32.46 6.76
C VAL A 302 -9.06 31.02 6.58
N THR A 303 -9.31 30.60 5.35
CA THR A 303 -9.79 29.24 5.05
C THR A 303 -8.82 28.52 4.14
N VAL A 304 -8.16 27.48 4.65
CA VAL A 304 -7.21 26.64 3.90
C VAL A 304 -7.70 25.19 3.83
N ARG A 305 -7.27 24.47 2.79
CA ARG A 305 -7.50 23.03 2.64
C ARG A 305 -6.29 22.23 3.12
N LEU A 306 -6.53 21.21 3.92
CA LEU A 306 -5.57 20.21 4.36
C LEU A 306 -6.32 18.89 4.58
N ASP A 307 -5.84 17.81 3.97
CA ASP A 307 -6.53 16.53 3.92
C ASP A 307 -6.80 15.93 5.32
N ASP A 308 -8.01 15.39 5.51
CA ASP A 308 -8.53 14.84 6.76
C ASP A 308 -7.74 13.67 7.35
N SER A 309 -6.87 13.02 6.56
CA SER A 309 -5.93 12.02 7.08
C SER A 309 -4.88 12.61 8.03
N PHE A 310 -4.58 13.91 7.93
CA PHE A 310 -3.65 14.59 8.82
C PHE A 310 -4.32 15.01 10.12
N LYS A 311 -3.90 14.38 11.22
CA LYS A 311 -4.39 14.56 12.58
C LYS A 311 -3.37 15.30 13.44
N ASP A 312 -3.76 15.58 14.69
CA ASP A 312 -2.93 16.29 15.68
C ASP A 312 -2.40 17.63 15.18
N LEU A 313 -3.22 18.35 14.40
CA LEU A 313 -2.88 19.65 13.83
C LEU A 313 -2.71 20.72 14.91
N GLN A 314 -1.58 21.41 14.88
CA GLN A 314 -1.31 22.62 15.63
C GLN A 314 -1.00 23.73 14.64
N ILE A 315 -1.60 24.90 14.85
CA ILE A 315 -1.34 26.11 14.08
C ILE A 315 -0.83 27.14 15.08
N LEU A 316 0.37 27.64 14.86
CA LEU A 316 1.02 28.64 15.71
C LEU A 316 1.24 29.93 14.92
N HIS A 317 1.15 31.06 15.61
CA HIS A 317 1.56 32.37 15.11
C HIS A 317 2.47 32.98 16.18
N ASP A 318 3.71 33.29 15.80
CA ASP A 318 4.77 33.71 16.75
C ASP A 318 4.95 32.77 17.96
N GLY A 319 4.78 31.46 17.74
CA GLY A 319 4.90 30.42 18.76
C GLY A 319 3.65 30.22 19.63
N GLU A 320 2.62 31.06 19.50
CA GLU A 320 1.37 30.96 20.27
C GLU A 320 0.26 30.25 19.45
N PRO A 321 -0.58 29.41 20.07
CA PRO A 321 -1.59 28.64 19.38
C PRO A 321 -2.74 29.51 18.86
N VAL A 322 -3.04 29.37 17.56
CA VAL A 322 -4.14 30.06 16.88
C VAL A 322 -5.42 29.22 16.96
N ARG A 323 -6.56 29.90 17.16
CA ARG A 323 -7.87 29.23 17.13
C ARG A 323 -8.23 28.84 15.71
N TYR A 324 -8.67 27.60 15.52
CA TYR A 324 -9.19 27.14 14.25
C TYR A 324 -10.37 26.17 14.45
N THR A 325 -11.17 26.02 13.41
CA THR A 325 -12.17 24.94 13.29
C THR A 325 -11.86 24.10 12.06
N ARG A 326 -12.27 22.84 12.07
CA ARG A 326 -12.04 21.91 10.97
C ARG A 326 -13.32 21.19 10.59
N ASN A 327 -13.63 21.16 9.30
CA ASN A 327 -14.72 20.40 8.73
C ASN A 327 -14.21 19.61 7.51
N GLY A 328 -13.95 18.32 7.70
CA GLY A 328 -13.28 17.49 6.69
C GLY A 328 -11.89 18.05 6.35
N ASP A 329 -11.68 18.31 5.06
CA ASP A 329 -10.43 18.85 4.54
C ASP A 329 -10.30 20.37 4.73
N THR A 330 -11.36 21.06 5.12
CA THR A 330 -11.36 22.52 5.24
C THR A 330 -11.03 22.94 6.67
N ILE A 331 -10.04 23.83 6.81
CA ILE A 331 -9.64 24.45 8.08
C ILE A 331 -9.94 25.94 8.01
N THR A 332 -10.68 26.43 9.01
CA THR A 332 -10.98 27.86 9.17
C THR A 332 -10.21 28.39 10.37
N ILE A 333 -9.27 29.28 10.11
CA ILE A 333 -8.33 29.88 11.06
C ILE A 333 -8.80 31.29 11.40
N TYR A 334 -8.79 31.63 12.69
CA TYR A 334 -9.16 32.95 13.17
C TYR A 334 -7.91 33.75 13.51
N VAL A 335 -7.61 34.74 12.68
CA VAL A 335 -6.43 35.60 12.81
C VAL A 335 -6.84 36.91 13.50
N GLU A 336 -6.18 37.21 14.61
CA GLU A 336 -6.36 38.47 15.34
C GLU A 336 -5.47 39.56 14.72
N ASN A 337 -5.90 40.83 14.75
CA ASN A 337 -5.11 42.00 14.31
C ASN A 337 -4.65 42.06 12.83
N VAL A 338 -5.47 41.56 11.90
CA VAL A 338 -5.21 41.59 10.43
C VAL A 338 -4.82 42.95 9.84
N SER A 339 -5.24 44.06 10.46
CA SER A 339 -5.01 45.40 9.91
C SER A 339 -3.59 45.95 10.08
N GLN A 340 -2.68 45.25 10.78
CA GLN A 340 -1.34 45.77 11.10
C GLN A 340 -0.20 45.08 10.34
N GLU A 341 -0.42 43.90 9.76
CA GLU A 341 0.64 43.09 9.17
C GLU A 341 0.44 42.88 7.68
N LYS A 342 1.50 43.13 6.89
CA LYS A 342 1.48 42.93 5.44
C LYS A 342 1.62 41.44 5.07
N GLN A 343 2.29 40.68 5.93
CA GLN A 343 2.50 39.25 5.81
C GLN A 343 2.30 38.60 7.17
N ILE A 344 1.59 37.49 7.22
CA ILE A 344 1.27 36.79 8.47
C ILE A 344 1.88 35.37 8.39
N PRO A 345 2.94 35.07 9.16
CA PRO A 345 3.50 33.72 9.21
C PRO A 345 2.66 32.83 10.12
N LEU A 346 2.36 31.61 9.65
CA LEU A 346 1.67 30.57 10.40
C LEU A 346 2.48 29.27 10.37
N ASP A 347 2.82 28.72 11.53
CA ASP A 347 3.47 27.43 11.63
C ASP A 347 2.45 26.31 11.78
N PHE A 348 2.46 25.37 10.85
CA PHE A 348 1.63 24.18 10.86
C PHE A 348 2.47 22.97 11.28
N VAL A 349 2.02 22.28 12.32
CA VAL A 349 2.61 21.01 12.77
C VAL A 349 1.52 19.96 12.79
N TYR A 350 1.67 18.91 11.99
CA TYR A 350 0.67 17.86 11.89
C TYR A 350 1.27 16.53 11.45
N LYS A 351 0.51 15.44 11.63
CA LYS A 351 0.92 14.11 11.17
C LYS A 351 -0.28 13.27 10.74
N GLY A 352 -0.12 12.41 9.76
CA GLY A 352 -1.23 11.66 9.17
C GLY A 352 -0.85 10.29 8.67
N TYR A 353 -1.83 9.38 8.62
CA TYR A 353 -1.72 8.10 7.92
C TYR A 353 -2.38 8.26 6.55
N VAL A 354 -1.58 8.63 5.55
CA VAL A 354 -2.06 8.79 4.17
C VAL A 354 -2.05 7.44 3.47
N TYR A 355 -3.23 6.89 3.22
CA TYR A 355 -3.39 5.58 2.57
C TYR A 355 -4.78 5.46 1.92
N TYR A 356 -4.86 5.85 0.66
CA TYR A 356 -6.11 5.94 -0.08
C TYR A 356 -6.18 4.93 -1.23
N LEU A 357 -7.41 4.52 -1.53
CA LEU A 357 -7.80 3.57 -2.55
C LEU A 357 -8.63 4.31 -3.61
N SER A 358 -8.20 4.30 -4.86
CA SER A 358 -9.01 4.80 -5.97
C SER A 358 -10.22 3.92 -6.25
N ASP A 359 -11.15 4.40 -7.07
CA ASP A 359 -12.37 3.68 -7.46
C ASP A 359 -12.09 2.36 -8.18
N THR A 360 -10.91 2.23 -8.79
CA THR A 360 -10.43 1.01 -9.45
C THR A 360 -9.80 0.01 -8.47
N ASN A 361 -9.86 0.28 -7.17
CA ASN A 361 -9.23 -0.48 -6.07
C ASN A 361 -7.69 -0.50 -6.13
N ASN A 362 -7.08 0.60 -6.57
CA ASN A 362 -5.62 0.79 -6.53
C ASN A 362 -5.22 1.69 -5.36
N ILE A 363 -4.13 1.35 -4.68
CA ILE A 363 -3.52 2.26 -3.70
C ILE A 363 -2.58 3.19 -4.47
N ASP A 364 -2.93 4.46 -4.56
CA ASP A 364 -2.26 5.43 -5.44
C ASP A 364 -2.08 6.83 -4.85
N ILE A 365 -2.62 7.08 -3.66
CA ILE A 365 -2.24 8.20 -2.79
C ILE A 365 -1.86 7.64 -1.43
N PHE A 366 -0.57 7.66 -1.11
CA PHE A 366 -0.06 7.05 0.11
C PHE A 366 1.31 7.59 0.51
N THR A 367 1.70 7.35 1.76
CA THR A 367 3.04 7.67 2.26
C THR A 367 3.67 6.47 2.97
N SER A 368 4.95 6.27 2.74
CA SER A 368 5.77 5.26 3.39
C SER A 368 7.23 5.68 3.34
N LYS A 369 8.06 5.06 4.16
CA LYS A 369 9.50 5.32 4.16
C LYS A 369 10.20 4.92 2.86
N MET A 370 9.61 4.00 2.09
CA MET A 370 10.23 3.45 0.87
C MET A 370 9.60 3.99 -0.42
N ALA A 371 8.37 4.49 -0.38
CA ALA A 371 7.74 5.18 -1.48
C ALA A 371 6.60 6.07 -0.97
N ALA A 372 6.27 7.07 -1.76
CA ALA A 372 5.12 7.93 -1.55
C ALA A 372 4.54 8.34 -2.89
N ALA A 373 3.24 8.59 -2.89
CA ALA A 373 2.51 9.18 -4.00
C ALA A 373 1.65 10.30 -3.44
N LEU A 374 2.18 11.53 -3.50
CA LEU A 374 1.49 12.75 -3.11
C LEU A 374 1.28 13.59 -4.37
N PRO A 375 0.21 13.32 -5.14
CA PRO A 375 -0.04 14.03 -6.39
C PRO A 375 -0.43 15.49 -6.14
N PRO A 376 -0.38 16.35 -7.17
CA PRO A 376 -0.89 17.70 -7.07
C PRO A 376 -2.38 17.70 -6.70
N GLY A 377 -2.83 18.73 -6.00
CA GLY A 377 -4.23 18.87 -5.56
C GLY A 377 -4.59 18.00 -4.34
N PHE A 378 -3.90 16.89 -4.07
CA PHE A 378 -4.01 16.21 -2.77
C PHE A 378 -3.45 17.17 -1.71
N ALA A 379 -4.29 17.67 -0.80
CA ALA A 379 -3.93 18.73 0.14
C ALA A 379 -3.04 18.20 1.29
N PHE A 380 -1.84 17.73 0.96
CA PHE A 380 -0.82 17.28 1.93
C PHE A 380 -0.02 18.43 2.55
N LEU A 381 -0.09 19.61 1.94
CA LEU A 381 0.30 20.91 2.48
C LEU A 381 -0.93 21.82 2.53
N PRO A 382 -0.97 22.85 3.39
CA PRO A 382 -2.05 23.83 3.37
C PRO A 382 -2.17 24.49 2.00
N GLN A 383 -3.37 24.40 1.40
CA GLN A 383 -3.67 24.94 0.07
C GLN A 383 -4.78 26.00 0.15
N ALA A 384 -4.65 27.08 -0.62
CA ALA A 384 -5.70 28.08 -0.78
C ALA A 384 -6.66 27.78 -1.95
N ASP A 385 -6.25 26.88 -2.86
CA ASP A 385 -6.96 26.51 -4.09
C ASP A 385 -7.35 27.72 -4.96
N ASP A 386 -6.49 28.75 -5.00
CA ASP A 386 -6.66 29.99 -5.77
C ASP A 386 -5.89 30.00 -7.10
N GLY A 387 -5.05 28.99 -7.33
CA GLY A 387 -4.19 28.87 -8.52
C GLY A 387 -2.99 29.80 -8.53
N ASN A 388 -2.73 30.55 -7.44
CA ASN A 388 -1.61 31.47 -7.38
C ASN A 388 -0.28 30.72 -7.19
N PRO A 389 0.83 31.18 -7.81
CA PRO A 389 2.14 30.59 -7.60
C PRO A 389 2.63 30.73 -6.15
N ILE A 390 3.14 29.65 -5.59
CA ILE A 390 3.68 29.58 -4.22
C ILE A 390 5.20 29.32 -4.31
N CYS A 391 5.98 30.02 -3.50
CA CYS A 391 7.39 29.75 -3.31
C CYS A 391 7.57 28.61 -2.27
N TYR A 392 8.19 27.51 -2.67
CA TYR A 392 8.44 26.36 -1.82
C TYR A 392 9.92 26.27 -1.45
N ASP A 393 10.20 25.97 -0.18
CA ASP A 393 11.53 25.57 0.32
C ASP A 393 11.38 24.47 1.38
N LEU A 394 11.44 23.21 0.95
CA LEU A 394 11.06 22.04 1.75
C LEU A 394 12.20 21.03 1.87
N ASP A 395 12.47 20.57 3.08
CA ASP A 395 13.36 19.44 3.35
C ASP A 395 12.53 18.16 3.50
N VAL A 396 12.75 17.20 2.61
CA VAL A 396 11.96 15.96 2.52
C VAL A 396 12.83 14.76 2.87
N SER A 397 12.51 14.09 3.96
CA SER A 397 13.15 12.85 4.38
C SER A 397 12.48 11.64 3.74
N SER A 398 13.24 10.82 3.01
CA SER A 398 12.77 9.65 2.27
C SER A 398 13.82 8.54 2.19
N GLY A 399 13.43 7.30 2.46
CA GLY A 399 14.31 6.14 2.31
C GLY A 399 14.61 5.74 0.86
N ASN A 400 14.07 6.45 -0.13
CA ASN A 400 14.25 6.17 -1.56
C ASN A 400 14.33 7.48 -2.37
N THR A 401 14.46 7.34 -3.70
CA THR A 401 14.56 8.48 -4.64
C THR A 401 13.29 9.31 -4.59
N VAL A 402 13.43 10.63 -4.40
CA VAL A 402 12.33 11.60 -4.45
C VAL A 402 12.37 12.36 -5.77
N ILE A 403 11.21 12.53 -6.40
CA ILE A 403 11.00 13.39 -7.56
C ILE A 403 9.84 14.36 -7.29
N SER A 404 9.88 15.52 -7.93
CA SER A 404 8.92 16.61 -7.78
C SER A 404 8.95 17.49 -9.03
N ASN A 405 7.90 18.27 -9.23
CA ASN A 405 7.84 19.28 -10.28
C ASN A 405 8.81 20.44 -9.98
N LEU A 406 9.19 20.62 -8.72
CA LEU A 406 10.17 21.61 -8.28
C LEU A 406 11.61 21.07 -8.35
N ASN A 407 12.60 21.94 -8.16
CA ASN A 407 14.00 21.54 -8.21
C ASN A 407 14.37 20.75 -6.98
N ILE A 408 15.21 19.74 -7.15
CA ILE A 408 15.62 18.82 -6.09
C ILE A 408 17.12 18.80 -5.98
N GLU A 409 17.61 19.01 -4.76
CA GLU A 409 18.99 18.81 -4.38
C GLU A 409 19.05 17.71 -3.33
N ASN A 410 19.90 16.70 -3.53
CA ASN A 410 20.13 15.69 -2.51
C ASN A 410 21.14 16.23 -1.50
N VAL A 411 20.69 16.53 -0.28
CA VAL A 411 21.53 17.10 0.76
C VAL A 411 22.35 15.97 1.38
N GLU A 412 23.66 15.98 1.14
CA GLU A 412 24.64 15.15 1.85
C GLU A 412 24.46 13.61 1.75
N GLN A 413 23.83 13.08 0.70
CA GLN A 413 23.53 11.63 0.56
C GLN A 413 22.73 11.06 1.76
N SER A 414 22.04 11.92 2.50
CA SER A 414 21.56 11.63 3.86
C SER A 414 20.11 11.13 3.92
N HIS A 415 19.55 10.63 2.80
CA HIS A 415 18.11 10.37 2.66
C HIS A 415 17.23 11.61 2.87
N CYS A 416 17.82 12.82 2.82
CA CYS A 416 17.15 14.10 2.87
C CYS A 416 17.27 14.81 1.50
N TYR A 417 16.17 15.36 1.01
CA TYR A 417 16.06 16.02 -0.28
C TYR A 417 15.53 17.43 -0.07
N LYS A 418 16.27 18.42 -0.54
CA LYS A 418 15.82 19.81 -0.56
C LYS A 418 15.03 20.07 -1.84
N ILE A 419 13.74 20.34 -1.70
CA ILE A 419 12.82 20.67 -2.78
C ILE A 419 12.54 22.17 -2.74
N HIS A 420 12.90 22.89 -3.81
CA HIS A 420 12.70 24.34 -3.85
C HIS A 420 12.30 24.85 -5.24
N GLY A 421 11.58 25.96 -5.28
CA GLY A 421 11.14 26.62 -6.50
C GLY A 421 9.76 27.25 -6.38
N THR A 422 9.22 27.73 -7.49
CA THR A 422 7.91 28.40 -7.53
C THR A 422 7.00 27.69 -8.52
N SER A 423 5.81 27.29 -8.07
CA SER A 423 4.76 26.72 -8.92
C SER A 423 3.38 26.95 -8.27
N SER A 424 2.31 26.89 -9.06
CA SER A 424 0.92 26.92 -8.57
C SER A 424 0.52 25.63 -7.85
N SER A 425 1.32 24.58 -7.98
CA SER A 425 1.06 23.28 -7.34
C SER A 425 2.37 22.55 -7.04
N ILE A 426 2.29 21.55 -6.17
CA ILE A 426 3.42 20.70 -5.81
C ILE A 426 3.02 19.24 -5.81
N CYS A 427 3.89 18.38 -6.32
CA CYS A 427 3.84 16.94 -6.15
C CYS A 427 5.10 16.41 -5.51
N ILE A 428 4.96 15.32 -4.76
CA ILE A 428 6.08 14.57 -4.21
C ILE A 428 5.83 13.09 -4.49
N PHE A 429 6.67 12.50 -5.34
CA PHE A 429 6.70 11.07 -5.55
C PHE A 429 8.01 10.51 -5.01
N SER A 430 7.95 9.38 -4.33
CA SER A 430 9.11 8.66 -3.84
C SER A 430 9.02 7.20 -4.25
N GLY A 431 10.16 6.58 -4.59
CA GLY A 431 10.23 5.17 -4.94
C GLY A 431 11.45 4.83 -5.78
N PHE A 432 11.37 3.71 -6.49
CA PHE A 432 12.36 3.26 -7.47
C PHE A 432 12.16 4.01 -8.78
N LEU A 433 12.54 5.27 -8.77
CA LEU A 433 12.35 6.24 -9.85
C LEU A 433 13.71 6.58 -10.49
N SER A 434 13.67 7.04 -11.73
CA SER A 434 14.84 7.51 -12.47
C SER A 434 14.47 8.68 -13.36
N GLU A 435 15.45 9.53 -13.65
CA GLU A 435 15.32 10.64 -14.59
C GLU A 435 16.00 10.31 -15.94
N GLN A 436 15.43 10.84 -17.01
CA GLN A 436 16.01 10.82 -18.34
C GLN A 436 15.75 12.18 -19.00
N ARG A 437 16.76 12.78 -19.63
CA ARG A 437 16.56 13.97 -20.46
C ARG A 437 16.07 13.57 -21.84
N VAL A 438 15.01 14.21 -22.30
CA VAL A 438 14.44 14.07 -23.66
C VAL A 438 14.27 15.47 -24.23
N GLY A 439 15.15 15.84 -25.16
CA GLY A 439 15.25 17.24 -25.63
C GLY A 439 15.67 18.18 -24.48
N GLU A 440 14.87 19.21 -24.24
CA GLU A 440 15.06 20.17 -23.14
C GLU A 440 14.30 19.76 -21.86
N SER A 441 13.42 18.75 -21.94
CA SER A 441 12.62 18.28 -20.82
C SER A 441 13.36 17.25 -19.96
N ILE A 442 13.10 17.27 -18.66
CA ILE A 442 13.43 16.19 -17.73
C ILE A 442 12.23 15.26 -17.61
N CYS A 443 12.39 14.00 -17.98
CA CYS A 443 11.35 12.98 -17.87
C CYS A 443 11.63 12.06 -16.69
N TYR A 444 10.67 11.94 -15.78
CA TYR A 444 10.72 10.97 -14.68
C TYR A 444 9.97 9.70 -15.04
N ARG A 445 10.53 8.55 -14.64
CA ARG A 445 9.96 7.22 -14.91
C ARG A 445 10.29 6.20 -13.84
N ALA A 446 9.57 5.07 -13.84
CA ALA A 446 9.92 3.91 -13.03
C ALA A 446 11.28 3.32 -13.46
N LYS A 447 12.21 3.14 -12.50
CA LYS A 447 13.60 2.72 -12.73
C LYS A 447 13.70 1.31 -13.33
N TYR A 448 12.82 0.39 -12.91
CA TYR A 448 12.88 -1.03 -13.29
C TYR A 448 11.81 -1.43 -14.30
N ASN A 449 11.12 -0.48 -14.91
CA ASN A 449 10.20 -0.80 -15.99
C ASN A 449 10.99 -0.99 -17.29
N VAL A 450 11.24 -2.24 -17.64
CA VAL A 450 12.03 -2.61 -18.83
C VAL A 450 11.22 -2.65 -20.12
N ARG A 451 9.90 -2.44 -20.05
CA ARG A 451 8.99 -2.68 -21.16
C ARG A 451 8.42 -1.41 -21.79
N THR A 452 8.10 -0.42 -20.98
CA THR A 452 7.48 0.81 -21.48
C THR A 452 8.46 1.56 -22.37
N ASP A 453 8.05 1.81 -23.62
CA ASP A 453 8.77 2.73 -24.50
C ASP A 453 8.44 4.18 -24.08
N TYR A 454 9.26 4.71 -23.19
CA TYR A 454 9.11 6.05 -22.66
C TYR A 454 9.28 7.15 -23.70
N ALA A 455 10.03 6.91 -24.78
CA ALA A 455 10.17 7.87 -25.86
C ALA A 455 8.88 7.97 -26.68
N ALA A 456 8.32 6.83 -27.08
CA ALA A 456 7.03 6.79 -27.78
C ALA A 456 5.88 7.37 -26.92
N LEU A 457 5.93 7.14 -25.61
CA LEU A 457 4.95 7.70 -24.68
C LEU A 457 5.06 9.24 -24.58
N TYR A 458 6.28 9.76 -24.50
CA TYR A 458 6.53 11.19 -24.49
C TYR A 458 6.01 11.85 -25.77
N GLU A 459 6.24 11.25 -26.94
CA GLU A 459 5.68 11.74 -28.21
C GLU A 459 4.15 11.66 -28.24
N LYS A 460 3.58 10.55 -27.77
CA LYS A 460 2.14 10.31 -27.72
C LYS A 460 1.41 11.43 -26.98
N MET A 461 1.98 11.92 -25.88
CA MET A 461 1.44 13.04 -25.09
C MET A 461 1.10 14.26 -25.95
N PHE A 462 1.94 14.60 -26.93
CA PHE A 462 1.71 15.75 -27.79
C PHE A 462 0.67 15.50 -28.88
N THR A 463 0.49 14.24 -29.29
CA THR A 463 -0.37 13.82 -30.40
C THR A 463 -1.82 13.49 -30.01
N LEU A 464 -2.11 13.30 -28.72
CA LEU A 464 -3.43 12.85 -28.24
C LEU A 464 -4.60 13.81 -28.53
N GLY A 465 -4.32 15.08 -28.88
CA GLY A 465 -5.35 16.05 -29.25
C GLY A 465 -6.29 16.48 -28.12
N ALA A 466 -6.09 15.97 -26.90
CA ALA A 466 -6.83 16.33 -25.70
C ALA A 466 -5.95 16.17 -24.45
N PHE A 467 -6.28 16.91 -23.39
CA PHE A 467 -5.62 16.87 -22.08
C PHE A 467 -6.65 17.13 -20.98
N ILE A 468 -6.28 16.87 -19.73
CA ILE A 468 -7.09 17.24 -18.56
C ILE A 468 -6.56 18.55 -17.99
N ASP A 469 -7.45 19.53 -17.83
CA ASP A 469 -7.17 20.72 -17.05
C ASP A 469 -7.10 20.34 -15.57
N ALA A 470 -5.92 20.50 -14.98
CA ALA A 470 -5.66 20.19 -13.58
C ALA A 470 -6.56 20.95 -12.58
N ARG A 471 -7.15 22.08 -12.99
CA ARG A 471 -7.94 22.97 -12.12
C ARG A 471 -9.37 22.51 -11.91
N ASN A 472 -9.90 21.70 -12.83
CA ASN A 472 -11.30 21.28 -12.81
C ASN A 472 -11.52 19.80 -13.19
N GLY A 473 -10.47 19.09 -13.63
CA GLY A 473 -10.56 17.67 -14.02
C GLY A 473 -11.31 17.43 -15.34
N ILE A 474 -11.59 18.48 -16.11
CA ILE A 474 -12.34 18.40 -17.37
C ILE A 474 -11.37 18.12 -18.52
N VAL A 475 -11.78 17.25 -19.44
CA VAL A 475 -11.05 16.98 -20.67
C VAL A 475 -11.25 18.14 -21.65
N GLU A 476 -10.16 18.80 -22.00
CA GLU A 476 -10.14 19.88 -22.99
C GLU A 476 -9.54 19.40 -24.31
N MET A 477 -10.15 19.84 -25.41
CA MET A 477 -9.63 19.58 -26.76
C MET A 477 -8.52 20.57 -27.07
N LYS A 478 -7.44 20.07 -27.65
CA LYS A 478 -6.30 20.88 -28.07
C LYS A 478 -6.73 21.73 -29.28
N ASN A 479 -7.20 22.96 -29.03
CA ASN A 479 -7.28 23.96 -30.09
C ASN A 479 -5.86 24.29 -30.55
N GLN A 480 -5.70 24.68 -31.82
CA GLN A 480 -4.39 24.95 -32.44
C GLN A 480 -3.53 26.01 -31.70
N ASP A 481 -4.11 26.72 -30.73
CA ASP A 481 -3.47 27.79 -29.95
C ASP A 481 -3.01 27.36 -28.54
N MET A 482 -3.19 26.10 -28.13
CA MET A 482 -2.56 25.59 -26.90
C MET A 482 -1.09 25.29 -27.19
N ASP A 483 -0.29 26.33 -27.01
CA ASP A 483 1.17 26.32 -27.04
C ASP A 483 1.67 25.44 -25.87
N PHE A 484 1.63 24.12 -26.06
CA PHE A 484 2.42 23.14 -25.28
C PHE A 484 3.90 23.44 -25.55
N ARG A 485 4.39 24.60 -25.12
CA ARG A 485 5.81 24.95 -25.21
C ARG A 485 6.53 24.06 -24.22
N ASN A 486 7.13 22.99 -24.74
CA ASN A 486 8.13 22.14 -24.08
C ASN A 486 8.07 22.16 -22.54
N PRO A 487 7.22 21.32 -21.90
CA PRO A 487 7.19 21.27 -20.44
C PRO A 487 8.58 20.97 -19.91
N GLN A 488 9.04 21.73 -18.91
CA GLN A 488 10.38 21.54 -18.36
C GLN A 488 10.52 20.16 -17.70
N LYS A 489 9.43 19.67 -17.09
CA LYS A 489 9.38 18.37 -16.45
C LYS A 489 8.16 17.58 -16.89
N VAL A 490 8.34 16.28 -17.09
CA VAL A 490 7.29 15.34 -17.48
C VAL A 490 7.35 14.09 -16.61
N PHE A 491 6.22 13.72 -16.03
CA PHE A 491 6.07 12.53 -15.20
C PHE A 491 5.44 11.42 -16.03
N LEU A 492 6.28 10.51 -16.51
CA LEU A 492 5.86 9.30 -17.21
C LEU A 492 5.79 8.16 -16.21
N ILE A 493 4.79 8.19 -15.33
CA ILE A 493 4.60 7.23 -14.22
C ILE A 493 3.19 6.63 -14.27
N PHE A 494 3.05 5.43 -13.75
CA PHE A 494 1.75 4.75 -13.66
C PHE A 494 0.97 5.27 -12.43
N TYR A 495 -0.32 5.60 -12.58
CA TYR A 495 -1.20 6.11 -11.50
C TYR A 495 -2.69 5.93 -11.83
N PHE A 496 -3.62 6.18 -10.89
CA PHE A 496 -5.08 6.01 -11.09
C PHE A 496 -5.92 7.24 -10.66
N TYR A 497 -5.52 8.42 -11.10
CA TYR A 497 -6.15 9.71 -10.78
C TYR A 497 -7.34 10.06 -11.69
N ASP A 498 -8.09 9.04 -12.12
CA ASP A 498 -9.29 9.18 -12.98
C ASP A 498 -9.06 9.99 -14.27
N THR A 499 -7.94 9.77 -14.95
CA THR A 499 -7.58 10.56 -16.14
C THR A 499 -8.05 9.99 -17.47
N GLY A 500 -8.57 8.77 -17.48
CA GLY A 500 -8.89 8.05 -18.73
C GLY A 500 -7.69 7.85 -19.67
N GLY A 501 -6.44 8.04 -19.21
CA GLY A 501 -5.23 7.97 -20.02
C GLY A 501 -4.87 9.26 -20.76
N PHE A 502 -5.57 10.37 -20.51
CA PHE A 502 -5.17 11.69 -20.98
C PHE A 502 -4.06 12.29 -20.10
N PRO A 503 -3.16 13.11 -20.67
CA PRO A 503 -2.17 13.84 -19.89
C PRO A 503 -2.85 14.93 -19.04
N ILE A 504 -2.43 15.06 -17.79
CA ILE A 504 -2.83 16.18 -16.93
C ILE A 504 -1.79 17.28 -17.08
N CYS A 505 -2.24 18.47 -17.46
CA CYS A 505 -1.35 19.60 -17.72
C CYS A 505 -1.43 20.63 -16.59
N TYR A 506 -0.25 20.99 -16.09
CA TYR A 506 -0.05 22.09 -15.15
C TYR A 506 0.76 23.19 -15.85
N ASP A 507 0.91 24.34 -15.20
CA ASP A 507 1.56 25.50 -15.80
C ASP A 507 3.04 25.22 -16.17
N ASP A 508 3.75 24.39 -15.40
CA ASP A 508 5.19 24.13 -15.54
C ASP A 508 5.58 22.66 -15.83
N TYR A 509 4.63 21.72 -15.77
CA TYR A 509 4.89 20.28 -15.94
C TYR A 509 3.66 19.49 -16.42
N VAL A 510 3.88 18.24 -16.83
CA VAL A 510 2.81 17.33 -17.29
C VAL A 510 2.92 15.98 -16.61
N LEU A 511 1.77 15.42 -16.18
CA LEU A 511 1.64 14.03 -15.74
C LEU A 511 1.01 13.19 -16.85
N MET A 512 1.66 12.09 -17.23
CA MET A 512 1.17 11.17 -18.24
C MET A 512 1.19 9.74 -17.72
N ASN A 513 0.00 9.19 -17.54
CA ASN A 513 -0.21 7.77 -17.27
C ASN A 513 -0.09 6.98 -18.58
N TYR A 514 0.81 6.01 -18.66
CA TYR A 514 0.91 5.14 -19.84
C TYR A 514 -0.15 4.03 -19.90
N GLY A 515 -0.97 3.87 -18.86
CA GLY A 515 -1.87 2.74 -18.79
C GLY A 515 -1.13 1.42 -18.62
N TYR A 516 -1.87 0.32 -18.58
CA TYR A 516 -1.30 -0.99 -18.36
C TYR A 516 -0.68 -1.55 -19.65
N VAL A 517 0.64 -1.75 -19.66
CA VAL A 517 1.34 -2.46 -20.72
C VAL A 517 1.56 -3.92 -20.25
N THR A 518 0.53 -4.76 -20.42
CA THR A 518 0.49 -6.19 -20.02
C THR A 518 1.51 -7.04 -20.72
#